data_AF-A0A520F0B6-F1
#
_entry.id   AF-A0A520F0B6-F1
#
_cell.length_a   1.000
_cell.length_b   1.000
_cell.length_c   1.000
_cell.angle_alpha   90.00
_cell.angle_beta   90.00
_cell.angle_gamma   90.00
#
_symmetry.space_group_name_H-M   'P 1'
#
loop_
_entity.id
_entity.type
_entity.pdbx_description
1 polymer ?
#
loop_
_entity_poly.entity_id
_entity_poly.type
_entity_poly.pdbx_seq_one_letter_code
_entity_poly.pdbx_strand_id
1 'polypeptide(L)'
;EYNFLGSEEQRIVATEDLPTGENLLLAASFDKDGEDPPGTAHGVLTLYYGDRKVGEGRIKTQPGKFSIAGEGLCAGRDTGEPVTDDYPGTAPWAFTGGTLNRVVVDVSGEPYVDLEREAAAMLSRD
;
A
#
# COMPACT_ATOMS: atom_id res chain seq x y z
N GLU A 1 5.65 1.85 4.59
CA GLU A 1 7.07 1.47 4.78
C GLU A 1 7.26 0.04 4.34
N TYR A 2 8.50 -0.32 3.99
CA TYR A 2 8.86 -1.65 3.55
C TYR A 2 10.26 -1.99 4.06
N ASN A 3 10.38 -3.09 4.81
CA ASN A 3 11.66 -3.54 5.33
C ASN A 3 12.24 -4.62 4.41
N PHE A 4 13.43 -4.40 3.85
CA PHE A 4 14.14 -5.39 3.07
C PHE A 4 15.04 -6.23 3.97
N LEU A 5 14.53 -7.37 4.42
CA LEU A 5 15.27 -8.41 5.18
C LEU A 5 15.98 -7.90 6.46
N GLY A 6 15.42 -6.91 7.13
CA GLY A 6 16.01 -6.26 8.31
C GLY A 6 17.21 -5.35 7.99
N SER A 7 17.60 -5.23 6.73
CA SER A 7 18.83 -4.53 6.32
C SER A 7 18.58 -3.10 5.84
N GLU A 8 17.38 -2.82 5.33
CA GLU A 8 17.03 -1.53 4.75
C GLU A 8 15.54 -1.27 4.89
N GLU A 9 15.20 -0.23 5.63
CA GLU A 9 13.84 0.29 5.70
C GLU A 9 13.63 1.32 4.57
N GLN A 10 12.59 1.10 3.77
CA GLN A 10 12.22 1.92 2.62
C GLN A 10 10.87 2.59 2.89
N ARG A 11 10.87 3.92 2.91
CA ARG A 11 9.70 4.72 3.28
C ARG A 11 9.31 5.67 2.15
N ILE A 12 8.09 5.49 1.64
CA ILE A 12 7.46 6.42 0.71
C ILE A 12 6.33 7.12 1.45
N VAL A 13 6.34 8.45 1.42
CA VAL A 13 5.38 9.31 2.13
C VAL A 13 4.70 10.22 1.12
N ALA A 14 3.44 10.55 1.36
CA ALA A 14 2.78 11.62 0.63
C ALA A 14 3.52 12.95 0.83
N THR A 15 3.57 13.76 -0.21
CA THR A 15 4.21 15.08 -0.24
C THR A 15 3.31 16.19 0.31
N GLU A 16 2.06 15.85 0.62
CA GLU A 16 1.04 16.72 1.17
C GLU A 16 0.22 15.98 2.23
N ASP A 17 -0.42 16.75 3.13
CA ASP A 17 -1.36 16.20 4.09
C ASP A 17 -2.62 15.67 3.38
N LEU A 18 -3.08 14.50 3.81
CA LEU A 18 -4.31 13.90 3.30
C LEU A 18 -5.54 14.44 4.05
N PRO A 19 -6.67 14.66 3.36
CA PRO A 19 -7.88 15.10 4.02
C PRO A 19 -8.45 14.01 4.95
N THR A 20 -9.11 14.43 6.02
CA THR A 20 -9.91 13.55 6.89
C THR A 20 -11.36 13.54 6.44
N GLY A 21 -12.06 12.41 6.60
CA GLY A 21 -13.49 12.31 6.32
C GLY A 21 -13.89 10.93 5.82
N GLU A 22 -15.04 10.88 5.16
CA GLU A 22 -15.59 9.66 4.56
C GLU A 22 -15.20 9.55 3.07
N ASN A 23 -15.31 8.34 2.51
CA ASN A 23 -15.10 8.06 1.09
C ASN A 23 -13.71 8.47 0.57
N LEU A 24 -12.67 8.32 1.40
CA LEU A 24 -11.30 8.51 0.98
C LEU A 24 -10.82 7.30 0.17
N LEU A 25 -10.38 7.53 -1.07
CA LEU A 25 -9.71 6.53 -1.89
C LEU A 25 -8.20 6.74 -1.80
N LEU A 26 -7.51 5.77 -1.21
CA LEU A 26 -6.06 5.71 -1.14
C LEU A 26 -5.58 4.51 -1.94
N ALA A 27 -4.56 4.70 -2.77
CA ALA A 27 -3.98 3.62 -3.56
C ALA A 27 -2.46 3.69 -3.55
N ALA A 28 -1.84 2.53 -3.74
CA ALA A 28 -0.43 2.39 -4.00
C ALA A 28 -0.25 1.48 -5.23
N SER A 29 0.51 1.93 -6.22
CA SER A 29 0.85 1.16 -7.43
C SER A 29 2.35 0.93 -7.46
N PHE A 30 2.76 -0.30 -7.76
CA PHE A 30 4.17 -0.66 -7.91
C PHE A 30 4.46 -1.05 -9.35
N ASP A 31 5.16 -0.15 -10.05
CA ASP A 31 5.62 -0.37 -11.42
C ASP A 31 6.98 -1.04 -11.39
N LYS A 32 6.98 -2.37 -11.50
CA LYS A 32 8.19 -3.19 -11.57
C LYS A 32 8.91 -2.95 -12.89
N ASP A 33 10.17 -2.55 -12.84
CA ASP A 33 11.02 -2.34 -14.02
C ASP A 33 12.22 -3.30 -14.12
N GLY A 34 12.46 -4.12 -13.09
CA GLY A 34 13.45 -5.19 -13.14
C GLY A 34 13.48 -6.10 -11.91
N GLU A 35 14.38 -7.07 -11.94
CA GLU A 35 14.75 -7.90 -10.78
C GLU A 35 16.26 -8.10 -10.73
N ASP A 36 16.86 -7.89 -9.56
CA ASP A 36 18.27 -8.23 -9.32
C ASP A 36 18.54 -8.39 -7.81
N PRO A 37 18.97 -9.57 -7.33
CA PRO A 37 19.00 -10.86 -8.04
C PRO A 37 17.58 -11.35 -8.41
N PRO A 38 17.41 -12.43 -9.20
CA PRO A 38 16.10 -12.99 -9.50
C PRO A 38 15.23 -13.18 -8.25
N GLY A 39 13.96 -12.77 -8.33
CA GLY A 39 13.02 -12.72 -7.20
C GLY A 39 13.03 -11.41 -6.40
N THR A 40 14.13 -10.63 -6.46
CA THR A 40 14.22 -9.29 -5.82
C THR A 40 13.79 -8.22 -6.82
N ALA A 41 12.48 -7.98 -6.89
CA ALA A 41 11.94 -6.97 -7.79
C ALA A 41 12.33 -5.56 -7.35
N HIS A 42 12.57 -4.68 -8.32
CA HIS A 42 12.74 -3.26 -8.11
C HIS A 42 11.85 -2.49 -9.07
N GLY A 43 11.47 -1.29 -8.65
CA GLY A 43 10.49 -0.49 -9.37
C GLY A 43 10.11 0.78 -8.63
N VAL A 44 9.15 1.51 -9.18
CA VAL A 44 8.62 2.74 -8.60
C VAL A 44 7.33 2.43 -7.86
N LEU A 45 7.28 2.73 -6.57
CA LEU A 45 6.05 2.75 -5.79
C LEU A 45 5.47 4.17 -5.85
N THR A 46 4.24 4.28 -6.35
CA THR A 46 3.50 5.54 -6.45
C THR A 46 2.28 5.51 -5.54
N LEU A 47 2.10 6.57 -4.75
CA LEU A 47 0.97 6.76 -3.84
C LEU A 47 -0.05 7.72 -4.46
N TYR A 48 -1.34 7.40 -4.31
CA TYR A 48 -2.44 8.17 -4.84
C TYR A 48 -3.49 8.49 -3.78
N TYR A 49 -4.09 9.67 -3.92
CA TYR A 49 -5.35 10.05 -3.29
C TYR A 49 -6.37 10.40 -4.39
N GLY A 50 -7.43 9.59 -4.50
CA GLY A 50 -8.25 9.58 -5.70
C GLY A 50 -7.38 9.33 -6.94
N ASP A 51 -7.48 10.22 -7.92
CA ASP A 51 -6.71 10.13 -9.18
C ASP A 51 -5.39 10.91 -9.13
N ARG A 52 -5.05 11.53 -8.00
CA ARG A 52 -3.87 12.39 -7.89
C ARG A 52 -2.70 11.60 -7.32
N LYS A 53 -1.56 11.66 -8.01
CA LYS A 53 -0.27 11.24 -7.45
C LYS A 53 0.09 12.17 -6.30
N VAL A 54 0.28 11.61 -5.11
CA VAL A 54 0.62 12.35 -3.88
C VAL A 54 2.02 12.02 -3.37
N GLY A 55 2.65 10.96 -3.84
CA GLY A 55 4.02 10.61 -3.50
C GLY A 55 4.55 9.51 -4.41
N GLU A 56 5.87 9.40 -4.52
CA GLU A 56 6.51 8.31 -5.24
C GLU A 56 7.92 8.06 -4.72
N GLY A 57 8.43 6.86 -4.94
CA GLY A 57 9.84 6.59 -4.79
C GLY A 57 10.21 5.19 -5.25
N ARG A 58 11.51 4.97 -5.41
CA ARG A 58 12.04 3.69 -5.85
C ARG A 58 12.16 2.75 -4.66
N ILE A 59 11.65 1.53 -4.82
CA ILE A 59 11.79 0.48 -3.81
C ILE A 59 12.27 -0.83 -4.43
N LYS A 60 12.71 -1.74 -3.58
CA LYS A 60 12.94 -3.15 -3.88
C LYS A 60 12.16 -4.05 -2.93
N THR A 61 11.70 -5.20 -3.44
CA THR A 61 10.97 -6.22 -2.69
C THR A 61 11.89 -7.38 -2.32
N GLN A 62 11.59 -8.07 -1.24
CA GLN A 62 12.28 -9.27 -0.81
C GLN A 62 12.11 -10.42 -1.83
N PRO A 63 13.09 -11.35 -1.92
CA PRO A 63 13.12 -12.42 -2.93
C PRO A 63 12.03 -13.50 -2.80
N GLY A 64 11.15 -13.41 -1.81
CA GLY A 64 10.07 -14.38 -1.62
C GLY A 64 9.33 -14.18 -0.31
N LYS A 65 8.33 -15.05 -0.06
CA LYS A 65 7.55 -15.06 1.17
C LYS A 65 8.39 -15.64 2.32
N PHE A 66 8.64 -14.82 3.35
CA PHE A 66 9.22 -15.26 4.62
C PHE A 66 8.13 -15.31 5.68
N SER A 67 7.38 -16.42 5.72
CA SER A 67 6.56 -16.72 6.88
C SER A 67 6.53 -18.22 7.09
N ILE A 68 7.14 -18.67 8.19
CA ILE A 68 7.24 -20.09 8.55
C ILE A 68 5.93 -20.56 9.22
N ALA A 69 5.18 -19.66 9.86
CA ALA A 69 3.98 -20.01 10.62
C ALA A 69 2.92 -18.89 10.79
N GLY A 70 2.59 -18.10 9.75
CA GLY A 70 1.25 -17.48 9.70
C GLY A 70 1.13 -15.95 9.59
N GLU A 71 2.12 -15.28 9.05
CA GLU A 71 2.00 -13.88 8.63
C GLU A 71 1.71 -13.85 7.12
N GLY A 72 0.57 -13.29 6.76
CA GLY A 72 0.06 -13.22 5.39
C GLY A 72 -0.35 -11.79 5.02
N LEU A 73 -1.19 -11.65 3.99
CA LEU A 73 -1.78 -10.35 3.66
C LEU A 73 -2.77 -9.96 4.77
N CYS A 74 -2.42 -8.95 5.55
CA CYS A 74 -3.28 -8.35 6.58
C CYS A 74 -3.66 -6.94 6.17
N ALA A 75 -4.92 -6.56 6.41
CA ALA A 75 -5.39 -5.20 6.24
C ALA A 75 -6.03 -4.73 7.55
N GLY A 76 -5.66 -3.53 7.99
CA GLY A 76 -6.20 -2.93 9.22
C GLY A 76 -5.64 -3.50 10.52
N ARG A 77 -4.59 -4.32 10.48
CA ARG A 77 -3.86 -4.85 11.64
C ARG A 77 -2.54 -5.47 11.19
N ASP A 78 -1.65 -5.71 12.14
CA ASP A 78 -0.43 -6.48 11.93
C ASP A 78 -0.13 -7.31 13.19
N THR A 79 0.02 -8.63 13.04
CA THR A 79 0.06 -9.58 14.16
C THR A 79 1.47 -10.08 14.49
N GLY A 80 2.46 -9.74 13.67
CA GLY A 80 3.79 -10.32 13.72
C GLY A 80 4.81 -9.36 14.31
N GLU A 81 6.00 -9.39 13.71
CA GLU A 81 7.05 -8.43 14.03
C GLU A 81 6.80 -7.14 13.24
N PRO A 82 7.01 -5.97 13.86
CA PRO A 82 6.73 -4.72 13.19
C PRO A 82 7.73 -4.53 12.05
N VAL A 83 7.25 -4.05 10.90
CA VAL A 83 8.09 -3.74 9.74
C VAL A 83 9.00 -2.53 10.01
N THR A 84 8.63 -1.69 10.97
CA THR A 84 9.22 -0.38 11.29
C THR A 84 9.09 -0.11 12.80
N ASP A 85 9.98 0.72 13.35
CA ASP A 85 9.88 1.18 14.74
C ASP A 85 8.73 2.20 14.95
N ASP A 86 8.10 2.68 13.87
CA ASP A 86 6.98 3.64 13.93
C ASP A 86 5.67 3.01 14.44
N TYR A 87 5.64 1.68 14.64
CA TYR A 87 4.49 0.98 15.19
C TYR A 87 4.41 1.16 16.72
N PRO A 88 3.41 1.88 17.25
CA PRO A 88 3.35 2.18 18.68
C PRO A 88 2.92 0.96 19.51
N GLY A 89 3.56 0.73 20.65
CA GLY A 89 3.13 -0.29 21.61
C GLY A 89 3.45 -1.72 21.16
N THR A 90 2.48 -2.64 21.28
CA THR A 90 2.64 -4.06 20.96
C THR A 90 1.55 -4.54 20.00
N ALA A 91 1.84 -5.58 19.22
CA ALA A 91 0.89 -6.27 18.34
C ALA A 91 -0.48 -6.51 19.04
N PRO A 92 -1.61 -6.43 18.29
CA PRO A 92 -1.71 -6.57 16.84
C PRO A 92 -1.84 -5.25 16.04
N TRP A 93 -1.39 -4.11 16.59
CA TRP A 93 -1.39 -2.79 15.93
C TRP A 93 -2.61 -2.54 15.04
N ALA A 94 -3.81 -2.66 15.64
CA ALA A 94 -5.05 -2.47 14.90
C ALA A 94 -5.11 -1.06 14.31
N PHE A 95 -5.64 -0.94 13.10
CA PHE A 95 -5.91 0.35 12.49
C PHE A 95 -6.91 1.14 13.34
N THR A 96 -6.58 2.40 13.60
CA THR A 96 -7.38 3.31 14.42
C THR A 96 -7.59 4.63 13.69
N GLY A 97 -8.56 5.43 14.15
CA GLY A 97 -8.86 6.72 13.54
C GLY A 97 -9.70 6.66 12.26
N GLY A 98 -10.16 5.47 11.86
CA GLY A 98 -11.04 5.30 10.71
C GLY A 98 -11.58 3.88 10.55
N THR A 99 -12.31 3.65 9.47
CA THR A 99 -12.88 2.36 9.08
C THR A 99 -12.44 2.02 7.66
N LEU A 100 -11.89 0.83 7.45
CA LEU A 100 -11.61 0.31 6.11
C LEU A 100 -12.90 -0.29 5.53
N ASN A 101 -13.59 0.45 4.66
CA ASN A 101 -14.83 -0.04 4.02
C ASN A 101 -14.56 -1.11 2.96
N ARG A 102 -13.45 -0.97 2.22
CA ARG A 102 -13.06 -1.88 1.15
C ARG A 102 -11.54 -1.88 1.01
N VAL A 103 -10.98 -3.06 0.80
CA VAL A 103 -9.55 -3.26 0.48
C VAL A 103 -9.50 -4.16 -0.74
N VAL A 104 -8.78 -3.69 -1.78
CA VAL A 104 -8.59 -4.43 -3.02
C VAL A 104 -7.09 -4.58 -3.24
N VAL A 105 -6.66 -5.78 -3.59
CA VAL A 105 -5.30 -6.06 -4.03
C VAL A 105 -5.40 -6.62 -5.43
N ASP A 106 -4.81 -5.92 -6.38
CA ASP A 106 -4.74 -6.32 -7.78
C ASP A 106 -3.29 -6.66 -8.15
N VAL A 107 -3.12 -7.80 -8.81
CA VAL A 107 -1.83 -8.32 -9.29
C VAL A 107 -1.86 -8.63 -10.79
N SER A 108 -2.92 -8.22 -11.48
CA SER A 108 -3.09 -8.41 -12.92
C SER A 108 -2.06 -7.63 -13.74
N GLY A 109 -1.53 -6.54 -13.18
CA GLY A 109 -0.64 -5.60 -13.88
C GLY A 109 -1.37 -4.49 -14.63
N GLU A 110 -2.71 -4.49 -14.61
CA GLU A 110 -3.51 -3.39 -15.16
C GLU A 110 -3.67 -2.27 -14.13
N PRO A 111 -3.66 -0.98 -14.54
CA PRO A 111 -3.93 0.13 -13.63
C PRO A 111 -5.31 0.02 -13.01
N TYR A 112 -5.43 0.26 -11.70
CA TYR A 112 -6.72 0.32 -11.04
C TYR A 112 -7.55 1.49 -11.59
N VAL A 113 -8.78 1.19 -12.01
CA VAL A 113 -9.79 2.17 -12.44
C VAL A 113 -10.88 2.25 -11.39
N ASP A 114 -11.18 3.45 -10.88
CA ASP A 114 -12.28 3.68 -9.94
C ASP A 114 -13.64 3.69 -10.67
N LEU A 115 -14.10 2.48 -11.00
CA LEU A 115 -15.37 2.25 -11.69
C LEU A 115 -16.59 2.76 -10.87
N GLU A 116 -16.49 2.80 -9.55
CA GLU A 116 -17.57 3.28 -8.68
C GLU A 116 -17.72 4.81 -8.80
N ARG A 117 -16.61 5.53 -8.84
CA ARG A 117 -16.62 6.98 -9.08
C ARG A 117 -17.02 7.31 -10.51
N GLU A 118 -16.59 6.54 -11.51
CA GLU A 118 -17.08 6.71 -12.89
C GLU A 118 -18.60 6.50 -12.96
N ALA A 119 -19.13 5.48 -12.29
CA ALA A 119 -20.56 5.22 -12.22
C ALA A 119 -21.31 6.34 -11.48
N ALA A 120 -20.80 6.83 -10.35
CA ALA A 120 -21.40 7.95 -9.61
C ALA A 120 -21.36 9.26 -10.41
N ALA A 121 -20.29 9.50 -11.16
CA ALA A 121 -20.17 10.64 -12.07
C ALA A 121 -21.12 10.53 -13.27
N MET A 122 -21.39 9.33 -13.78
CA MET A 122 -22.40 9.10 -14.82
C MET A 122 -23.83 9.30 -14.29
N LEU A 123 -24.15 8.80 -13.09
CA LEU A 123 -25.48 8.92 -12.49
C LEU A 123 -25.84 10.35 -12.03
N SER A 124 -24.86 11.22 -11.80
CA SER A 124 -25.09 12.63 -11.43
C SER A 124 -25.27 13.57 -12.63
N ARG A 125 -25.16 13.05 -13.87
CA ARG A 125 -25.37 13.80 -15.11
C ARG A 125 -26.78 13.66 -15.69
N ASP A 126 -27.63 12.82 -15.09
CA ASP A 126 -29.06 12.66 -15.37
C ASP A 126 -29.93 13.36 -14.29
#